data_AF-A0A1N7E0H2-F1
#
_entry.id   AF-A0A1N7E0H2-F1
#
_cell.length_a   1.000
_cell.length_b   1.000
_cell.length_c   1.000
_cell.angle_alpha   90.00
_cell.angle_beta   90.00
_cell.angle_gamma   90.00
#
_symmetry.space_group_name_H-M   'P 1'
#
loop_
_entity.id
_entity.type
_entity.pdbx_description
1 polymer ?
#
loop_
_entity_poly.entity_id
_entity_poly.type
_entity_poly.pdbx_seq_one_letter_code
_entity_poly.pdbx_strand_id
1 'polypeptide(L)'
;MKDPLTRRTPPRIPGRAALLLVAAAAVLPANAVLPANAAVAGTGGPAAAGETVKVAVEAVPADLTDPEKKEIAMELVSSAENSSLDWKAQYKYIEDIDDGRGYTAGIIGFCSGTGDMLDLVELYTARRPGNVLAKYLPALRKVNGTDSHRGLDPNFPKDWRAAAADPVFRQAQNDERDRVYFDPAVAQAKADGLRALGQFVYYDAMVMHGPGSDPVSFGGIRKTAMKKARTPAQGGDEVVYLNAFLDARKAAMKTEEAHSDTSRVDTAQRVFLKNGDLDLDPPLRWKVYGDSYRIPG
;
A
#
# COMPACT_ATOMS: atom_id res chain seq x y z
N MET A 1 54.12 -3.73 26.40
CA MET A 1 52.91 -4.58 26.36
C MET A 1 51.74 -3.73 26.77
N LYS A 2 50.81 -3.43 25.86
CA LYS A 2 49.62 -2.59 26.10
C LYS A 2 48.37 -3.44 25.85
N ASP A 3 47.41 -3.28 26.76
CA ASP A 3 46.17 -4.02 26.97
C ASP A 3 45.11 -3.72 25.89
N PRO A 4 44.29 -4.70 25.40
CA PRO A 4 43.27 -4.43 24.40
C PRO A 4 41.88 -4.13 25.02
N LEU A 5 41.32 -3.04 24.50
CA LEU A 5 39.99 -2.45 24.67
C LEU A 5 38.81 -3.42 24.86
N THR A 6 38.09 -3.24 25.96
CA THR A 6 36.72 -3.72 26.19
C THR A 6 35.72 -2.83 25.42
N ARG A 7 34.94 -3.42 24.49
CA ARG A 7 33.80 -2.73 23.86
C ARG A 7 32.61 -2.72 24.82
N ARG A 8 32.12 -1.52 25.16
CA ARG A 8 30.88 -1.31 25.91
C ARG A 8 29.68 -1.31 24.95
N THR A 9 28.67 -2.12 25.25
CA THR A 9 27.35 -2.13 24.60
C THR A 9 26.52 -0.90 25.04
N PRO A 10 25.77 -0.24 24.14
CA PRO A 10 24.87 0.86 24.51
C PRO A 10 23.56 0.35 25.14
N PRO A 11 22.85 1.19 25.93
CA PRO A 11 21.66 0.77 26.67
C PRO A 11 20.40 0.71 25.79
N ARG A 12 19.54 -0.28 26.04
CA ARG A 12 18.21 -0.45 25.43
C ARG A 12 17.22 0.58 25.97
N ILE A 13 16.50 1.27 25.08
CA ILE A 13 15.35 2.13 25.41
C ILE A 13 14.08 1.27 25.32
N PRO A 14 13.16 1.32 26.30
CA PRO A 14 11.96 0.48 26.28
C PRO A 14 10.94 0.98 25.24
N GLY A 15 10.56 0.11 24.30
CA GLY A 15 9.47 0.35 23.35
C GLY A 15 8.12 0.39 24.06
N ARG A 16 7.35 1.45 23.81
CA ARG A 16 5.97 1.59 24.26
C ARG A 16 5.05 0.89 23.27
N ALA A 17 4.39 -0.18 23.70
CA ALA A 17 3.34 -0.86 22.94
C ALA A 17 2.15 0.10 22.70
N ALA A 18 1.82 0.37 21.44
CA ALA A 18 0.62 1.08 21.05
C ALA A 18 -0.49 0.06 20.74
N LEU A 19 -1.55 0.10 21.56
CA LEU A 19 -2.72 -0.75 21.45
C LEU A 19 -3.64 -0.19 20.33
N LEU A 20 -3.76 -0.89 19.21
CA LEU A 20 -4.71 -0.57 18.14
C LEU A 20 -6.11 -1.08 18.50
N LEU A 21 -7.03 -0.15 18.77
CA LEU A 21 -8.47 -0.43 18.81
C LEU A 21 -9.05 -0.32 17.40
N VAL A 22 -9.57 -1.43 16.87
CA VAL A 22 -10.34 -1.45 15.63
C VAL A 22 -11.82 -1.24 15.97
N ALA A 23 -12.38 -0.11 15.54
CA ALA A 23 -13.82 0.14 15.58
C ALA A 23 -14.47 -0.35 14.27
N ALA A 24 -15.41 -1.28 14.37
CA ALA A 24 -16.20 -1.77 13.24
C ALA A 24 -17.32 -0.78 12.91
N ALA A 25 -17.35 -0.28 11.67
CA ALA A 25 -18.48 0.47 11.13
C ALA A 25 -19.17 -0.36 10.04
N ALA A 26 -20.42 -0.74 10.29
CA ALA A 26 -21.29 -1.43 9.35
C ALA A 26 -21.82 -0.45 8.30
N VAL A 27 -21.69 -0.79 7.01
CA VAL A 27 -22.30 -0.06 5.90
C VAL A 27 -23.50 -0.86 5.38
N LEU A 28 -24.69 -0.26 5.46
CA LEU A 28 -25.91 -0.76 4.81
C LEU A 28 -25.98 -0.24 3.36
N PRO A 29 -26.49 -1.01 2.38
CA PRO A 29 -26.62 -0.54 1.01
C PRO A 29 -27.87 0.34 0.84
N ALA A 30 -27.71 1.50 0.19
CA ALA A 30 -28.81 2.35 -0.25
C ALA A 30 -29.29 1.96 -1.66
N ASN A 31 -30.62 2.06 -1.83
CA ASN A 31 -31.42 1.55 -2.94
C ASN A 31 -31.06 2.06 -4.35
N ALA A 32 -31.24 1.17 -5.32
CA ALA A 32 -31.24 1.44 -6.75
C ALA A 32 -32.39 2.38 -7.16
N VAL A 33 -32.07 3.38 -8.01
CA VAL A 33 -33.04 4.21 -8.73
C VAL A 33 -33.18 3.66 -10.15
N LEU A 34 -34.40 3.27 -10.52
CA LEU A 34 -34.78 2.91 -11.90
C LEU A 34 -34.95 4.19 -12.75
N PRO A 35 -34.61 4.21 -14.05
CA PRO A 35 -35.03 5.28 -14.92
C PRO A 35 -36.46 5.04 -15.44
N ALA A 36 -37.30 6.06 -15.35
CA ALA A 36 -38.62 6.10 -15.96
C ALA A 36 -38.50 6.44 -17.45
N ASN A 37 -38.95 5.52 -18.32
CA ASN A 37 -39.19 5.82 -19.73
C ASN A 37 -40.53 6.55 -19.88
N ALA A 38 -40.50 7.83 -20.25
CA ALA A 38 -41.66 8.56 -20.75
C ALA A 38 -41.63 8.56 -22.28
N ALA A 39 -42.52 7.80 -22.90
CA ALA A 39 -42.79 7.89 -24.33
C ALA A 39 -43.67 9.12 -24.60
N VAL A 40 -43.22 10.01 -25.48
CA VAL A 40 -44.05 11.08 -26.05
C VAL A 40 -44.22 10.81 -27.53
N ALA A 41 -45.47 10.55 -27.93
CA ALA A 41 -45.91 10.44 -29.31
C ALA A 41 -45.85 11.82 -29.99
N GLY A 42 -45.39 11.82 -31.25
CA GLY A 42 -44.95 13.02 -31.95
C GLY A 42 -45.99 13.86 -32.68
N THR A 43 -45.48 14.88 -33.36
CA THR A 43 -46.08 15.57 -34.50
C THR A 43 -44.96 16.06 -35.42
N GLY A 44 -45.11 15.82 -36.73
CA GLY A 44 -44.08 16.02 -37.74
C GLY A 44 -43.76 17.47 -38.11
N GLY A 45 -42.54 17.63 -38.63
CA GLY A 45 -42.00 18.82 -39.31
C GLY A 45 -40.68 18.44 -40.01
N PRO A 46 -40.34 19.04 -41.16
CA PRO A 46 -39.38 18.47 -42.11
C PRO A 46 -37.93 18.51 -41.59
N ALA A 47 -37.19 17.47 -41.95
CA ALA A 47 -35.81 17.24 -41.56
C ALA A 47 -34.87 18.32 -42.11
N ALA A 48 -34.33 19.15 -41.21
CA ALA A 48 -33.06 19.82 -41.44
C ALA A 48 -31.95 18.82 -41.07
N ALA A 49 -31.01 18.60 -42.00
CA ALA A 49 -29.83 17.78 -41.78
C ALA A 49 -28.96 18.44 -40.69
N GLY A 50 -29.14 17.99 -39.45
CA GLY A 50 -28.25 18.35 -38.35
C GLY A 50 -26.93 17.59 -38.51
N GLU A 51 -25.83 18.33 -38.68
CA GLU A 51 -24.49 17.77 -38.52
C GLU A 51 -24.40 17.11 -37.15
N THR A 52 -24.17 15.80 -37.16
CA THR A 52 -23.86 15.05 -35.94
C THR A 52 -22.50 15.51 -35.44
N VAL A 53 -22.47 16.45 -34.50
CA VAL A 53 -21.27 16.77 -33.72
C VAL A 53 -20.93 15.52 -32.91
N LYS A 54 -19.94 14.76 -33.36
CA LYS A 54 -19.32 13.70 -32.56
C LYS A 54 -18.59 14.37 -31.41
N VAL A 55 -19.26 14.51 -30.27
CA VAL A 55 -18.58 14.79 -29.01
C VAL A 55 -17.72 13.56 -28.72
N ALA A 56 -16.41 13.68 -28.91
CA ALA A 56 -15.48 12.69 -28.43
C ALA A 56 -15.61 12.68 -26.90
N VAL A 57 -16.22 11.62 -26.37
CA VAL A 57 -16.16 11.35 -24.94
C VAL A 57 -14.72 10.97 -24.66
N GLU A 58 -13.94 11.89 -24.09
CA GLU A 58 -12.61 11.54 -23.58
C GLU A 58 -12.80 10.39 -22.59
N ALA A 59 -12.10 9.28 -22.82
CA ALA A 59 -12.13 8.15 -21.93
C ALA A 59 -11.62 8.61 -20.55
N VAL A 60 -12.37 8.27 -19.49
CA VAL A 60 -11.91 8.50 -18.12
C VAL A 60 -10.59 7.73 -17.95
N PRO A 61 -9.49 8.38 -17.55
CA PRO A 61 -8.22 7.69 -17.35
C PRO A 61 -8.38 6.53 -16.36
N ALA A 62 -7.72 5.40 -16.65
CA ALA A 62 -7.74 4.24 -15.77
C ALA A 62 -7.16 4.60 -14.40
N ASP A 63 -7.80 4.13 -13.34
CA ASP A 63 -7.34 4.31 -11.98
C ASP A 63 -6.53 3.09 -11.50
N LEU A 64 -5.98 3.14 -10.28
CA LEU A 64 -5.09 2.08 -9.80
C LEU A 64 -5.80 0.72 -9.66
N THR A 65 -7.13 0.67 -9.61
CA THR A 65 -7.92 -0.58 -9.58
C THR A 65 -8.00 -1.28 -10.93
N ASP A 66 -7.59 -0.63 -12.03
CA ASP A 66 -7.37 -1.30 -13.30
C ASP A 66 -6.29 -2.39 -13.13
N PRO A 67 -6.48 -3.61 -13.68
CA PRO A 67 -5.55 -4.72 -13.48
C PRO A 67 -4.10 -4.41 -13.91
N GLU A 68 -3.90 -3.68 -15.01
CA GLU A 68 -2.57 -3.32 -15.50
C GLU A 68 -1.92 -2.29 -14.57
N LYS A 69 -2.69 -1.28 -14.15
CA LYS A 69 -2.23 -0.28 -13.17
C LYS A 69 -1.91 -0.90 -11.81
N LYS A 70 -2.69 -1.89 -11.39
CA LYS A 70 -2.46 -2.63 -10.15
C LYS A 70 -1.19 -3.47 -10.22
N GLU A 71 -0.93 -4.15 -11.34
CA GLU A 71 0.34 -4.89 -11.53
C GLU A 71 1.53 -3.93 -11.47
N ILE A 72 1.46 -2.78 -12.18
CA ILE A 72 2.49 -1.72 -12.12
C ILE A 72 2.73 -1.26 -10.68
N ALA A 73 1.66 -1.03 -9.90
CA ALA A 73 1.78 -0.62 -8.50
C ALA A 73 2.50 -1.68 -7.65
N MET A 74 2.25 -2.98 -7.88
CA MET A 74 2.94 -4.06 -7.18
C MET A 74 4.43 -4.12 -7.52
N GLU A 75 4.77 -3.97 -8.80
CA GLU A 75 6.17 -3.95 -9.26
C GLU A 75 6.93 -2.74 -8.67
N LEU A 76 6.30 -1.57 -8.63
CA LEU A 76 6.88 -0.36 -8.05
C LEU A 76 7.17 -0.53 -6.54
N VAL A 77 6.20 -1.05 -5.77
CA VAL A 77 6.42 -1.34 -4.33
C VAL A 77 7.52 -2.37 -4.16
N SER A 78 7.46 -3.48 -4.90
CA SER A 78 8.46 -4.57 -4.81
C SER A 78 9.87 -4.09 -5.17
N SER A 79 10.02 -3.10 -6.06
CA SER A 79 11.34 -2.52 -6.35
C SER A 79 11.94 -1.80 -5.13
N ALA A 80 11.11 -1.25 -4.25
CA ALA A 80 11.54 -0.57 -3.03
C ALA A 80 11.63 -1.51 -1.82
N GLU A 81 10.79 -2.53 -1.73
CA GLU A 81 10.81 -3.47 -0.60
C GLU A 81 11.84 -4.60 -0.83
N ASN A 82 12.08 -4.99 -2.09
CA ASN A 82 12.80 -6.23 -2.41
C ASN A 82 13.79 -6.09 -3.58
N SER A 83 14.06 -4.87 -4.04
CA SER A 83 14.95 -4.59 -5.18
C SER A 83 14.64 -5.41 -6.45
N SER A 84 13.37 -5.78 -6.66
CA SER A 84 12.94 -6.65 -7.77
C SER A 84 11.56 -6.24 -8.28
N LEU A 85 11.31 -6.42 -9.59
CA LEU A 85 9.97 -6.28 -10.16
C LEU A 85 9.14 -7.57 -10.03
N ASP A 86 9.79 -8.72 -9.77
CA ASP A 86 9.08 -9.98 -9.51
C ASP A 86 8.51 -10.00 -8.09
N TRP A 87 7.43 -9.23 -7.89
CA TRP A 87 6.73 -9.12 -6.61
C TRP A 87 6.11 -10.46 -6.18
N LYS A 88 5.80 -11.34 -7.14
CA LYS A 88 5.24 -12.68 -6.87
C LYS A 88 6.28 -13.61 -6.25
N ALA A 89 7.58 -13.37 -6.45
CA ALA A 89 8.62 -14.10 -5.71
C ALA A 89 8.56 -13.86 -4.19
N GLN A 90 7.89 -12.80 -3.74
CA GLN A 90 7.88 -12.36 -2.33
C GLN A 90 6.81 -13.04 -1.47
N TYR A 91 5.87 -13.82 -2.05
CA TYR A 91 4.92 -14.59 -1.24
C TYR A 91 5.61 -15.47 -0.18
N LYS A 92 6.81 -15.98 -0.50
CA LYS A 92 7.62 -16.83 0.39
C LYS A 92 8.62 -16.06 1.25
N TYR A 93 8.79 -14.75 1.05
CA TYR A 93 9.71 -13.94 1.83
C TYR A 93 9.31 -14.02 3.31
N ILE A 94 10.31 -14.21 4.18
CA ILE A 94 10.17 -14.19 5.64
C ILE A 94 11.56 -14.05 6.26
N GLU A 95 11.74 -13.01 7.06
CA GLU A 95 12.99 -12.67 7.74
C GLU A 95 12.65 -11.76 8.94
N ASP A 96 13.43 -11.83 10.01
CA ASP A 96 13.48 -10.74 10.99
C ASP A 96 14.64 -9.84 10.59
N ILE A 97 14.33 -8.59 10.26
CA ILE A 97 15.29 -7.61 9.76
C ILE A 97 15.84 -6.72 10.89
N ASP A 98 15.64 -7.12 12.15
CA ASP A 98 16.10 -6.43 13.36
C ASP A 98 15.57 -4.99 13.52
N ASP A 99 14.39 -4.70 12.97
CA ASP A 99 13.72 -3.39 13.04
C ASP A 99 12.73 -3.26 14.22
N GLY A 100 12.64 -4.30 15.05
CA GLY A 100 11.74 -4.36 16.22
C GLY A 100 10.31 -4.79 15.90
N ARG A 101 10.00 -5.24 14.67
CA ARG A 101 8.69 -5.76 14.26
C ARG A 101 8.60 -7.30 14.29
N GLY A 102 9.71 -7.96 14.63
CA GLY A 102 9.88 -9.42 14.58
C GLY A 102 9.93 -9.90 13.12
N TYR A 103 9.37 -11.09 12.84
CA TYR A 103 9.30 -11.57 11.46
C TYR A 103 8.50 -10.63 10.57
N THR A 104 9.11 -10.20 9.46
CA THR A 104 8.53 -9.50 8.31
C THR A 104 8.43 -10.48 7.14
N ALA A 105 7.27 -10.59 6.50
CA ALA A 105 7.02 -11.65 5.52
C ALA A 105 6.02 -11.29 4.42
N GLY A 106 6.07 -12.01 3.30
CA GLY A 106 5.09 -11.91 2.21
C GLY A 106 5.24 -10.66 1.34
N ILE A 107 4.24 -10.43 0.48
CA ILE A 107 4.27 -9.47 -0.63
C ILE A 107 4.30 -7.98 -0.23
N ILE A 108 4.04 -7.65 1.03
CA ILE A 108 4.05 -6.28 1.56
C ILE A 108 4.69 -6.17 2.95
N GLY A 109 5.37 -7.22 3.42
CA GLY A 109 6.01 -7.20 4.73
C GLY A 109 5.05 -7.27 5.92
N PHE A 110 4.13 -8.23 5.94
CA PHE A 110 3.33 -8.56 7.11
C PHE A 110 4.26 -8.88 8.29
N CYS A 111 4.03 -8.28 9.46
CA CYS A 111 4.87 -8.40 10.62
C CYS A 111 4.20 -9.15 11.79
N SER A 112 4.96 -10.02 12.46
CA SER A 112 4.47 -10.73 13.65
C SER A 112 4.15 -9.82 14.83
N GLY A 113 4.82 -8.66 14.91
CA GLY A 113 4.67 -7.68 15.99
C GLY A 113 3.61 -6.61 15.75
N THR A 114 3.06 -6.46 14.54
CA THR A 114 2.08 -5.40 14.20
C THR A 114 0.65 -5.90 14.07
N GLY A 115 0.45 -7.22 14.07
CA GLY A 115 -0.85 -7.88 14.06
C GLY A 115 -1.36 -8.28 12.68
N ASP A 116 -0.88 -7.65 11.60
CA ASP A 116 -1.29 -7.96 10.23
C ASP A 116 -0.89 -9.40 9.79
N MET A 117 0.24 -9.94 10.26
CA MET A 117 0.62 -11.34 10.03
C MET A 117 -0.32 -12.31 10.75
N LEU A 118 -0.79 -11.94 11.95
CA LEU A 118 -1.78 -12.72 12.68
C LEU A 118 -3.10 -12.76 11.91
N ASP A 119 -3.61 -11.61 11.50
CA ASP A 119 -4.84 -11.49 10.69
C ASP A 119 -4.75 -12.34 9.41
N LEU A 120 -3.62 -12.28 8.71
CA LEU A 120 -3.35 -13.08 7.52
C LEU A 120 -3.41 -14.58 7.80
N VAL A 121 -2.74 -15.07 8.85
CA VAL A 121 -2.75 -16.50 9.18
C VAL A 121 -4.13 -16.95 9.68
N GLU A 122 -4.90 -16.08 10.34
CA GLU A 122 -6.30 -16.34 10.70
C GLU A 122 -7.17 -16.47 9.44
N LEU A 123 -7.06 -15.55 8.48
CA LEU A 123 -7.78 -15.60 7.21
C LEU A 123 -7.43 -16.88 6.42
N TYR A 124 -6.14 -17.20 6.31
CA TYR A 124 -5.70 -18.42 5.64
C TYR A 124 -6.25 -19.68 6.34
N THR A 125 -6.29 -19.69 7.67
CA THR A 125 -6.84 -20.80 8.45
C THR A 125 -8.35 -20.93 8.33
N ALA A 126 -9.07 -19.82 8.23
CA ALA A 126 -10.52 -19.85 7.97
C ALA A 126 -10.83 -20.46 6.59
N ARG A 127 -10.02 -20.17 5.57
CA ARG A 127 -10.21 -20.67 4.19
C ARG A 127 -9.68 -22.09 3.98
N ARG A 128 -8.61 -22.44 4.69
CA ARG A 128 -7.98 -23.76 4.64
C ARG A 128 -7.72 -24.28 6.06
N PRO A 129 -8.73 -24.84 6.74
CA PRO A 129 -8.56 -25.41 8.06
C PRO A 129 -7.48 -26.49 8.08
N GLY A 130 -6.64 -26.50 9.12
CA GLY A 130 -5.54 -27.48 9.25
C GLY A 130 -4.33 -27.23 8.35
N ASN A 131 -4.22 -26.06 7.71
CA ASN A 131 -3.00 -25.67 6.99
C ASN A 131 -1.76 -25.65 7.90
N VAL A 132 -0.58 -25.67 7.30
CA VAL A 132 0.71 -25.78 8.01
C VAL A 132 0.98 -24.62 8.99
N LEU A 133 0.37 -23.44 8.76
CA LEU A 133 0.55 -22.26 9.60
C LEU A 133 -0.44 -22.18 10.78
N ALA A 134 -1.55 -22.91 10.74
CA ALA A 134 -2.61 -22.84 11.75
C ALA A 134 -2.10 -23.14 13.18
N LYS A 135 -1.10 -24.03 13.30
CA LYS A 135 -0.47 -24.38 14.59
C LYS A 135 0.27 -23.22 15.27
N TYR A 136 0.60 -22.16 14.54
CA TYR A 136 1.31 -20.99 15.05
C TYR A 136 0.37 -19.88 15.58
N LEU A 137 -0.94 -19.96 15.32
CA LEU A 137 -1.90 -18.93 15.77
C LEU A 137 -1.80 -18.62 17.28
N PRO A 138 -1.67 -19.60 18.21
CA PRO A 138 -1.50 -19.28 19.62
C PRO A 138 -0.19 -18.54 19.94
N ALA A 139 0.87 -18.77 19.18
CA ALA A 139 2.15 -18.08 19.34
C ALA A 139 2.07 -16.67 18.77
N LEU A 140 1.54 -16.51 17.54
CA LEU A 140 1.32 -15.21 16.89
C LEU A 140 0.50 -14.27 17.78
N ARG A 141 -0.58 -14.75 18.40
CA ARG A 141 -1.37 -13.94 19.36
C ARG A 141 -0.59 -13.48 20.59
N LYS A 142 0.38 -14.28 21.06
CA LYS A 142 1.18 -13.95 22.25
C LYS A 142 2.32 -12.99 21.95
N VAL A 143 2.87 -13.04 20.74
CA VAL A 143 4.01 -12.20 20.34
C VAL A 143 3.58 -10.88 19.70
N ASN A 144 2.33 -10.77 19.24
CA ASN A 144 1.77 -9.53 18.71
C ASN A 144 2.00 -8.34 19.66
N GLY A 145 2.51 -7.23 19.14
CA GLY A 145 2.98 -6.07 19.89
C GLY A 145 4.44 -6.15 20.36
N THR A 146 5.20 -7.19 19.98
CA THR A 146 6.62 -7.39 20.32
C THR A 146 7.41 -7.95 19.13
N ASP A 147 8.74 -7.96 19.23
CA ASP A 147 9.67 -8.60 18.28
C ASP A 147 9.95 -10.08 18.61
N SER A 148 9.17 -10.71 19.49
CA SER A 148 9.51 -12.04 20.01
C SER A 148 9.22 -13.18 19.01
N HIS A 149 10.16 -14.11 18.86
CA HIS A 149 9.97 -15.35 18.07
C HIS A 149 9.44 -16.55 18.87
N ARG A 150 9.00 -16.34 20.11
CA ARG A 150 8.68 -17.43 21.04
C ARG A 150 7.50 -18.27 20.54
N GLY A 151 7.75 -19.54 20.26
CA GLY A 151 6.75 -20.48 19.75
C GLY A 151 6.58 -20.44 18.22
N LEU A 152 7.32 -19.57 17.52
CA LEU A 152 7.47 -19.57 16.07
C LEU A 152 8.70 -20.38 15.65
N ASP A 153 9.83 -20.12 16.30
CA ASP A 153 11.11 -20.76 15.97
C ASP A 153 11.17 -22.24 16.36
N PRO A 154 11.96 -23.05 15.63
CA PRO A 154 12.73 -22.69 14.43
C PRO A 154 11.96 -22.90 13.11
N ASN A 155 10.74 -23.44 13.19
CA ASN A 155 10.07 -24.03 12.02
C ASN A 155 9.20 -23.04 11.24
N PHE A 156 8.80 -21.91 11.84
CA PHE A 156 7.87 -20.97 11.21
C PHE A 156 8.36 -20.44 9.85
N PRO A 157 9.64 -20.03 9.66
CA PRO A 157 10.12 -19.61 8.35
C PRO A 157 10.09 -20.71 7.28
N LYS A 158 10.30 -21.97 7.67
CA LYS A 158 10.22 -23.11 6.74
C LYS A 158 8.77 -23.35 6.33
N ASP A 159 7.87 -23.36 7.30
CA ASP A 159 6.45 -23.63 7.07
C ASP A 159 5.76 -22.47 6.32
N TRP A 160 6.20 -21.23 6.52
CA TRP A 160 5.78 -20.08 5.71
C TRP A 160 6.13 -20.26 4.23
N ARG A 161 7.38 -20.63 3.94
CA ARG A 161 7.83 -20.90 2.56
C ARG A 161 7.07 -22.07 1.95
N ALA A 162 6.74 -23.10 2.73
CA ALA A 162 5.90 -24.20 2.27
C ALA A 162 4.46 -23.74 1.98
N ALA A 163 3.87 -22.91 2.85
CA ALA A 163 2.55 -22.34 2.65
C ALA A 163 2.49 -21.45 1.39
N ALA A 164 3.56 -20.73 1.07
CA ALA A 164 3.62 -19.86 -0.14
C ALA A 164 3.44 -20.62 -1.47
N ALA A 165 3.65 -21.95 -1.47
CA ALA A 165 3.34 -22.80 -2.62
C ALA A 165 1.82 -23.03 -2.80
N ASP A 166 1.02 -22.85 -1.76
CA ASP A 166 -0.44 -22.97 -1.81
C ASP A 166 -1.09 -21.72 -2.43
N PRO A 167 -1.88 -21.85 -3.52
CA PRO A 167 -2.63 -20.73 -4.07
C PRO A 167 -3.59 -20.08 -3.06
N VAL A 168 -4.12 -20.81 -2.08
CA VAL A 168 -5.03 -20.22 -1.07
C VAL A 168 -4.28 -19.26 -0.15
N PHE A 169 -3.02 -19.57 0.21
CA PHE A 169 -2.22 -18.65 1.02
C PHE A 169 -1.79 -17.42 0.23
N ARG A 170 -1.44 -17.58 -1.06
CA ARG A 170 -1.17 -16.44 -1.95
C ARG A 170 -2.40 -15.53 -2.09
N GLN A 171 -3.59 -16.12 -2.24
CA GLN A 171 -4.83 -15.34 -2.27
C GLN A 171 -5.10 -14.64 -0.93
N ALA A 172 -4.84 -15.29 0.21
CA ALA A 172 -4.97 -14.64 1.51
C ALA A 172 -4.03 -13.42 1.64
N GLN A 173 -2.78 -13.52 1.15
CA GLN A 173 -1.87 -12.37 1.11
C GLN A 173 -2.39 -11.24 0.22
N ASN A 174 -2.91 -11.56 -0.96
CA ASN A 174 -3.51 -10.56 -1.86
C ASN A 174 -4.68 -9.84 -1.21
N ASP A 175 -5.56 -10.59 -0.54
CA ASP A 175 -6.78 -10.04 0.04
C ASP A 175 -6.48 -9.20 1.30
N GLU A 176 -5.49 -9.58 2.11
CA GLU A 176 -5.06 -8.75 3.24
C GLU A 176 -4.34 -7.48 2.79
N ARG A 177 -3.49 -7.56 1.77
CA ARG A 177 -2.93 -6.37 1.11
C ARG A 177 -4.06 -5.45 0.66
N ASP A 178 -5.07 -6.01 0.00
CA ASP A 178 -6.17 -5.25 -0.57
C ASP A 178 -7.01 -4.58 0.52
N ARG A 179 -7.45 -5.36 1.51
CA ARG A 179 -8.29 -4.92 2.62
C ARG A 179 -7.66 -3.81 3.46
N VAL A 180 -6.38 -3.95 3.82
CA VAL A 180 -5.74 -3.08 4.82
C VAL A 180 -5.02 -1.91 4.17
N TYR A 181 -4.43 -2.09 2.98
CA TYR A 181 -3.52 -1.11 2.40
C TYR A 181 -4.05 -0.53 1.09
N PHE A 182 -4.31 -1.38 0.10
CA PHE A 182 -4.60 -0.94 -1.26
C PHE A 182 -5.98 -0.27 -1.38
N ASP A 183 -7.05 -0.96 -0.98
CA ASP A 183 -8.41 -0.44 -1.13
C ASP A 183 -8.62 0.84 -0.31
N PRO A 184 -8.19 0.93 0.97
CA PRO A 184 -8.32 2.17 1.74
C PRO A 184 -7.50 3.33 1.14
N ALA A 185 -6.28 3.07 0.67
CA ALA A 185 -5.43 4.10 0.07
C ALA A 185 -6.04 4.63 -1.24
N VAL A 186 -6.47 3.73 -2.12
CA VAL A 186 -7.08 4.09 -3.40
C VAL A 186 -8.42 4.79 -3.20
N ALA A 187 -9.27 4.31 -2.27
CA ALA A 187 -10.53 4.97 -1.94
C ALA A 187 -10.31 6.38 -1.40
N GLN A 188 -9.33 6.56 -0.49
CA GLN A 188 -9.01 7.88 0.05
C GLN A 188 -8.43 8.83 -1.02
N ALA A 189 -7.56 8.33 -1.89
CA ALA A 189 -7.01 9.12 -3.01
C ALA A 189 -8.10 9.54 -4.00
N LYS A 190 -9.05 8.65 -4.31
CA LYS A 190 -10.24 8.98 -5.13
C LYS A 190 -11.10 10.05 -4.46
N ALA A 191 -11.33 9.94 -3.15
CA ALA A 191 -12.06 10.97 -2.40
C ALA A 191 -11.35 12.33 -2.40
N ASP A 192 -10.02 12.34 -2.52
CA ASP A 192 -9.22 13.55 -2.67
C ASP A 192 -9.11 14.05 -4.13
N GLY A 193 -9.69 13.32 -5.09
CA GLY A 193 -9.67 13.66 -6.51
C GLY A 193 -8.33 13.39 -7.19
N LEU A 194 -7.56 12.42 -6.70
CA LEU A 194 -6.25 12.06 -7.24
C LEU A 194 -6.35 11.03 -8.36
N ARG A 195 -5.55 11.23 -9.41
CA ARG A 195 -5.32 10.29 -10.51
C ARG A 195 -4.41 9.14 -10.08
N ALA A 196 -4.12 8.21 -10.99
CA ALA A 196 -3.45 6.96 -10.66
C ALA A 196 -2.08 7.15 -9.99
N LEU A 197 -1.28 8.15 -10.37
CA LEU A 197 -0.02 8.46 -9.67
C LEU A 197 -0.28 8.83 -8.20
N GLY A 198 -1.26 9.69 -7.92
CA GLY A 198 -1.59 10.08 -6.56
C GLY A 198 -2.15 8.92 -5.72
N GLN A 199 -2.93 8.03 -6.35
CA GLN A 199 -3.38 6.78 -5.75
C GLN A 199 -2.20 5.86 -5.40
N PHE A 200 -1.22 5.71 -6.30
CA PHE A 200 0.00 4.95 -6.02
C PHE A 200 0.82 5.58 -4.89
N VAL A 201 0.98 6.91 -4.88
CA VAL A 201 1.68 7.63 -3.81
C VAL A 201 1.03 7.39 -2.45
N TYR A 202 -0.31 7.32 -2.38
CA TYR A 202 -1.03 6.97 -1.16
C TYR A 202 -0.83 5.51 -0.77
N TYR A 203 -0.93 4.59 -1.73
CA TYR A 203 -0.74 3.16 -1.48
C TYR A 203 0.66 2.86 -0.95
N ASP A 204 1.69 3.40 -1.59
CA ASP A 204 3.08 3.22 -1.19
C ASP A 204 3.37 3.82 0.20
N ALA A 205 2.72 4.93 0.55
CA ALA A 205 2.77 5.49 1.91
C ALA A 205 2.04 4.61 2.93
N MET A 206 0.88 4.04 2.57
CA MET A 206 0.13 3.13 3.43
C MET A 206 0.91 1.85 3.74
N VAL A 207 1.62 1.29 2.74
CA VAL A 207 2.49 0.11 2.93
C VAL A 207 3.59 0.40 3.94
N MET A 208 4.33 1.51 3.77
CA MET A 208 5.48 1.84 4.62
C MET A 208 5.11 2.35 6.01
N HIS A 209 4.05 3.17 6.11
CA HIS A 209 3.71 3.89 7.34
C HIS A 209 2.49 3.33 8.06
N GLY A 210 1.81 2.36 7.45
CA GLY A 210 0.58 1.78 7.97
C GLY A 210 -0.62 2.74 7.97
N PRO A 211 -1.83 2.20 8.21
CA PRO A 211 -3.00 2.99 8.52
C PRO A 211 -2.84 3.65 9.90
N GLY A 212 -3.49 4.79 10.12
CA GLY A 212 -3.43 5.46 11.42
C GLY A 212 -3.58 6.97 11.31
N SER A 213 -3.53 7.64 12.46
CA SER A 213 -3.67 9.10 12.58
C SER A 213 -2.58 9.78 13.39
N ASP A 214 -1.63 9.02 13.94
CA ASP A 214 -0.42 9.58 14.53
C ASP A 214 0.42 10.29 13.45
N PRO A 215 1.41 11.11 13.85
CA PRO A 215 2.09 12.01 12.92
C PRO A 215 2.81 11.33 11.75
N VAL A 216 3.23 10.08 11.91
CA VAL A 216 4.05 9.37 10.92
C VAL A 216 3.28 8.30 10.15
N SER A 217 2.12 7.84 10.63
CA SER A 217 1.19 7.03 9.83
C SER A 217 0.57 7.79 8.66
N PHE A 218 0.01 7.05 7.70
CA PHE A 218 -0.60 7.59 6.48
C PHE A 218 -1.54 8.77 6.73
N GLY A 219 -2.47 8.66 7.69
CA GLY A 219 -3.44 9.73 7.97
C GLY A 219 -2.79 11.00 8.52
N GLY A 220 -1.70 10.88 9.30
CA GLY A 220 -0.90 12.01 9.78
C GLY A 220 -0.12 12.70 8.67
N ILE A 221 0.48 11.92 7.78
CA ILE A 221 1.18 12.44 6.58
C ILE A 221 0.20 13.20 5.70
N ARG A 222 -0.94 12.59 5.38
CA ARG A 222 -2.02 13.23 4.60
C ARG A 222 -2.49 14.53 5.25
N LYS A 223 -2.75 14.52 6.55
CA LYS A 223 -3.14 15.74 7.31
C LYS A 223 -2.06 16.82 7.26
N THR A 224 -0.79 16.44 7.25
CA THR A 224 0.33 17.39 7.13
C THR A 224 0.39 18.01 5.74
N ALA A 225 0.21 17.21 4.68
CA ALA A 225 0.11 17.69 3.30
C ALA A 225 -1.04 18.68 3.12
N MET A 226 -2.22 18.36 3.65
CA MET A 226 -3.43 19.20 3.55
C MET A 226 -3.33 20.55 4.26
N LYS A 227 -2.39 20.71 5.22
CA LYS A 227 -2.08 22.02 5.81
C LYS A 227 -1.30 22.93 4.85
N LYS A 228 -0.69 22.37 3.81
CA LYS A 228 0.19 23.07 2.87
C LYS A 228 -0.46 23.27 1.50
N ALA A 229 -1.27 22.32 1.05
CA ALA A 229 -1.96 22.36 -0.23
C ALA A 229 -3.36 21.76 -0.12
N ARG A 230 -4.33 22.34 -0.84
CA ARG A 230 -5.67 21.75 -0.98
C ARG A 230 -5.61 20.55 -1.90
N THR A 231 -6.44 19.54 -1.64
CA THR A 231 -6.61 18.42 -2.56
C THR A 231 -7.37 18.86 -3.82
N PRO A 232 -7.27 18.13 -4.94
CA PRO A 232 -8.10 18.39 -6.12
C PRO A 232 -9.60 18.44 -5.83
N ALA A 233 -10.12 17.54 -4.99
CA ALA A 233 -11.52 17.57 -4.54
C ALA A 233 -11.91 18.86 -3.78
N GLN A 234 -10.93 19.61 -3.27
CA GLN A 234 -11.10 20.91 -2.62
C GLN A 234 -10.75 22.10 -3.55
N GLY A 235 -10.61 21.84 -4.86
CA GLY A 235 -10.24 22.82 -5.87
C GLY A 235 -8.75 23.18 -5.90
N GLY A 236 -7.88 22.34 -5.34
CA GLY A 236 -6.42 22.48 -5.42
C GLY A 236 -5.85 21.91 -6.72
N ASP A 237 -4.63 22.32 -7.05
CA ASP A 237 -3.85 21.70 -8.13
C ASP A 237 -3.25 20.38 -7.65
N GLU A 238 -3.38 19.32 -8.45
CA GLU A 238 -2.91 17.97 -8.09
C GLU A 238 -1.40 17.91 -7.94
N VAL A 239 -0.63 18.58 -8.81
CA VAL A 239 0.84 18.57 -8.75
C VAL A 239 1.33 19.30 -7.50
N VAL A 240 0.71 20.42 -7.14
CA VAL A 240 1.00 21.15 -5.89
C VAL A 240 0.68 20.28 -4.69
N TYR A 241 -0.47 19.60 -4.69
CA TYR A 241 -0.86 18.70 -3.61
C TYR A 241 0.11 17.51 -3.45
N LEU A 242 0.46 16.84 -4.54
CA LEU A 242 1.36 15.68 -4.51
C LEU A 242 2.77 16.08 -4.09
N ASN A 243 3.29 17.26 -4.48
CA ASN A 243 4.56 17.75 -3.96
C ASN A 243 4.51 17.94 -2.43
N ALA A 244 3.43 18.57 -1.91
CA ALA A 244 3.25 18.75 -0.47
C ALA A 244 3.14 17.40 0.28
N PHE A 245 2.47 16.41 -0.33
CA PHE A 245 2.39 15.07 0.24
C PHE A 245 3.73 14.35 0.26
N LEU A 246 4.48 14.38 -0.85
CA LEU A 246 5.81 13.76 -0.95
C LEU A 246 6.83 14.45 -0.02
N ASP A 247 6.71 15.76 0.20
CA ASP A 247 7.49 16.49 1.22
C ASP A 247 7.18 15.99 2.64
N ALA A 248 5.89 15.92 2.99
CA ALA A 248 5.43 15.45 4.30
C ALA A 248 5.87 14.00 4.56
N ARG A 249 5.72 13.14 3.55
CA ARG A 249 6.14 11.74 3.61
C ARG A 249 7.65 11.61 3.81
N LYS A 250 8.44 12.34 3.03
CA LYS A 250 9.90 12.34 3.16
C LYS A 250 10.34 12.78 4.57
N ALA A 251 9.64 13.74 5.18
CA ALA A 251 9.89 14.14 6.55
C ALA A 251 9.57 13.01 7.55
N ALA A 252 8.45 12.30 7.38
CA ALA A 252 8.09 11.14 8.21
C ALA A 252 9.08 9.98 8.07
N MET A 253 9.53 9.66 6.85
CA MET A 253 10.56 8.63 6.62
C MET A 253 11.85 8.92 7.41
N LYS A 254 12.27 10.19 7.45
CA LYS A 254 13.50 10.60 8.15
C LYS A 254 13.41 10.55 9.68
N THR A 255 12.25 10.31 10.27
CA THR A 255 12.15 10.12 11.74
C THR A 255 12.49 8.71 12.19
N GLU A 256 12.61 7.76 11.26
CA GLU A 256 12.97 6.36 11.51
C GLU A 256 14.27 6.01 10.78
N GLU A 257 15.29 5.57 11.50
CA GLU A 257 16.62 5.30 10.93
C GLU A 257 16.56 4.27 9.79
N ALA A 258 15.75 3.22 9.98
CA ALA A 258 15.47 2.18 8.99
C ALA A 258 14.86 2.71 7.67
N HIS A 259 14.28 3.91 7.68
CA HIS A 259 13.61 4.52 6.53
C HIS A 259 14.32 5.80 6.04
N SER A 260 15.59 6.01 6.42
CA SER A 260 16.33 7.23 6.09
C SER A 260 16.64 7.42 4.61
N ASP A 261 16.74 6.32 3.83
CA ASP A 261 16.79 6.39 2.37
C ASP A 261 15.41 6.74 1.80
N THR A 262 15.35 7.81 1.01
CA THR A 262 14.10 8.36 0.47
C THR A 262 14.02 8.24 -1.05
N SER A 263 14.82 7.37 -1.67
CA SER A 263 14.90 7.16 -3.12
C SER A 263 13.57 6.73 -3.74
N ARG A 264 12.74 5.92 -3.05
CA ARG A 264 11.37 5.58 -3.48
C ARG A 264 10.50 6.82 -3.71
N VAL A 265 10.78 7.91 -3.00
CA VAL A 265 10.15 9.22 -3.24
C VAL A 265 10.96 10.03 -4.26
N ASP A 266 12.25 10.23 -4.01
CA ASP A 266 13.07 11.22 -4.72
C ASP A 266 13.40 10.84 -6.17
N THR A 267 13.69 9.57 -6.41
CA THR A 267 14.13 9.04 -7.71
C THR A 267 13.12 8.10 -8.36
N ALA A 268 11.90 8.00 -7.81
CA ALA A 268 10.75 7.34 -8.42
C ALA A 268 9.50 8.25 -8.46
N GLN A 269 8.75 8.36 -7.37
CA GLN A 269 7.47 9.10 -7.37
C GLN A 269 7.60 10.57 -7.83
N ARG A 270 8.65 11.28 -7.38
CA ARG A 270 8.93 12.64 -7.85
C ARG A 270 9.35 12.70 -9.31
N VAL A 271 9.95 11.64 -9.85
CA VAL A 271 10.31 11.57 -11.28
C VAL A 271 9.06 11.47 -12.12
N PHE A 272 8.12 10.59 -11.76
CA PHE A 272 6.82 10.48 -12.46
C PHE A 272 6.05 11.80 -12.41
N LEU A 273 5.99 12.42 -11.23
CA LEU A 273 5.33 13.71 -11.05
C LEU A 273 5.97 14.82 -11.89
N LYS A 274 7.31 14.90 -11.93
CA LYS A 274 8.04 15.89 -12.75
C LYS A 274 7.86 15.68 -14.25
N ASN A 275 7.63 14.44 -14.67
CA ASN A 275 7.35 14.11 -16.07
C ASN A 275 5.90 14.43 -16.46
N GLY A 276 5.04 14.85 -15.52
CA GLY A 276 3.62 15.09 -15.75
C GLY A 276 2.79 13.81 -15.92
N ASP A 277 3.37 12.65 -15.58
CA ASP A 277 2.72 11.35 -15.69
C ASP A 277 1.78 11.10 -14.50
N LEU A 278 0.68 11.84 -14.47
CA LEU A 278 -0.35 11.74 -13.42
C LEU A 278 -1.19 10.47 -13.51
N ASP A 279 -1.20 9.81 -14.67
CA ASP A 279 -1.93 8.56 -14.90
C ASP A 279 -1.07 7.31 -14.69
N LEU A 280 0.23 7.46 -14.40
CA LEU A 280 1.16 6.34 -14.18
C LEU A 280 1.22 5.42 -15.40
N ASP A 281 1.35 6.01 -16.59
CA ASP A 281 1.40 5.32 -17.87
C ASP A 281 2.83 4.89 -18.22
N PRO A 282 3.04 3.62 -18.61
CA PRO A 282 4.31 3.21 -19.20
C PRO A 282 4.65 4.00 -20.49
N PRO A 283 5.94 4.16 -20.82
CA PRO A 283 7.09 3.55 -20.16
C PRO A 283 7.51 4.27 -18.86
N LEU A 284 7.61 3.52 -17.76
CA LEU A 284 8.10 4.01 -16.48
C LEU A 284 9.59 3.73 -16.33
N ARG A 285 10.34 4.70 -15.78
CA ARG A 285 11.77 4.58 -15.47
C ARG A 285 12.06 5.26 -14.14
N TRP A 286 12.70 4.55 -13.23
CA TRP A 286 13.02 5.09 -11.92
C TRP A 286 14.26 4.43 -11.32
N LYS A 287 14.68 4.95 -10.17
CA LYS A 287 15.69 4.31 -9.34
C LYS A 287 15.23 4.21 -7.89
N VAL A 288 15.62 3.12 -7.23
CA VAL A 288 15.53 2.96 -5.77
C VAL A 288 16.85 2.37 -5.30
N TYR A 289 17.42 2.89 -4.21
CA TYR A 289 18.74 2.50 -3.66
C TYR A 289 19.91 2.56 -4.66
N GLY A 290 19.75 3.30 -5.76
CA GLY A 290 20.73 3.40 -6.86
C GLY A 290 20.48 2.45 -8.03
N ASP A 291 19.70 1.38 -7.83
CA ASP A 291 19.33 0.42 -8.85
C ASP A 291 18.31 1.00 -9.82
N SER A 292 18.44 0.68 -11.11
CA SER A 292 17.58 1.22 -12.17
C SER A 292 16.53 0.21 -12.60
N TYR A 293 15.28 0.65 -12.65
CA TYR A 293 14.14 -0.16 -13.04
C TYR A 293 13.40 0.45 -14.24
N ARG A 294 12.67 -0.41 -14.96
CA ARG A 294 11.87 0.00 -16.11
C ARG A 294 10.68 -0.91 -16.30
N ILE A 295 9.51 -0.31 -16.53
CA ILE A 295 8.34 -0.97 -17.12
C ILE A 295 8.20 -0.44 -18.56
N PRO A 296 8.23 -1.31 -19.60
CA PRO A 296 8.02 -0.88 -20.98
C PRO A 296 6.55 -0.49 -21.22
N GLY A 297 6.30 0.32 -22.25
CA GLY A 297 4.94 0.56 -22.76
C GLY A 297 4.64 -0.27 -23.99
#